data_AF-A0ABD2Z7M6-F1
#
_entry.id   AF-A0ABD2Z7M6-F1
#
_cell.length_a   1.000
_cell.length_b   1.000
_cell.length_c   1.000
_cell.angle_alpha   90.00
_cell.angle_beta   90.00
_cell.angle_gamma   90.00
#
_symmetry.space_group_name_H-M   'P 1'
#
loop_
_entity.id
_entity.type
_entity.pdbx_description
1 polymer ?
#
loop_
_entity_poly.entity_id
_entity_poly.type
_entity_poly.pdbx_seq_one_letter_code
_entity_poly.pdbx_strand_id
1 'polypeptide(L)'
;MLRGKSKFHLAKKIWSGYINQELVDPLFQIPIQLKTMNVEEEVERLKEEIKRLGKPQDDGSYKVTFGVLFNDDRCANIFEALVGTLRAGKKRKVLTYDGELLLQGVHNNVEIILKPTLAATSAEAVVKS
;
A
#
# COMPACT_ATOMS: atom_id res chain seq x y z
N MET A 1 -41.51 -33.76 46.82
CA MET A 1 -42.29 -32.59 47.26
C MET A 1 -41.41 -31.35 47.16
N LEU A 2 -41.65 -30.55 46.12
CA LEU A 2 -41.52 -29.09 46.02
C LEU A 2 -40.35 -28.31 46.67
N ARG A 3 -39.72 -27.50 45.78
CA ARG A 3 -39.15 -26.14 45.99
C ARG A 3 -37.78 -26.09 46.69
N GLY A 4 -36.77 -25.36 46.22
CA GLY A 4 -36.67 -24.37 45.16
C GLY A 4 -35.56 -23.37 45.49
N LYS A 5 -35.09 -22.67 44.44
CA LYS A 5 -34.36 -21.39 44.45
C LYS A 5 -32.89 -21.46 44.89
N SER A 6 -31.97 -21.32 43.93
CA SER A 6 -31.40 -20.03 43.49
C SER A 6 -30.22 -19.64 44.35
N LYS A 7 -29.03 -19.54 43.72
CA LYS A 7 -28.14 -18.38 43.79
C LYS A 7 -26.86 -18.67 43.01
N PHE A 8 -26.68 -17.86 41.97
CA PHE A 8 -25.41 -17.49 41.39
C PHE A 8 -24.35 -17.27 42.48
N HIS A 9 -23.12 -17.74 42.27
CA HIS A 9 -21.85 -17.01 42.47
C HIS A 9 -20.71 -17.99 42.14
N LEU A 10 -20.06 -17.78 41.02
CA LEU A 10 -18.77 -17.08 40.95
C LEU A 10 -17.59 -18.04 41.19
N ALA A 11 -16.95 -18.41 40.09
CA ALA A 11 -15.58 -17.99 39.79
C ALA A 11 -14.61 -19.13 39.45
N LYS A 12 -13.99 -18.92 38.27
CA LYS A 12 -12.65 -19.31 37.82
C LYS A 12 -12.54 -20.65 37.07
N LYS A 13 -11.81 -20.80 35.97
CA LYS A 13 -11.01 -19.89 35.12
C LYS A 13 -10.15 -20.82 34.23
N ILE A 14 -10.46 -21.03 32.94
CA ILE A 14 -9.49 -21.28 31.84
C ILE A 14 -10.24 -21.02 30.51
N TRP A 15 -10.23 -19.80 29.96
CA TRP A 15 -9.35 -19.31 28.86
C TRP A 15 -9.23 -20.24 27.64
N SER A 16 -10.03 -20.02 26.60
CA SER A 16 -9.56 -19.94 25.22
C SER A 16 -10.61 -19.22 24.38
N GLY A 17 -10.19 -18.15 23.73
CA GLY A 17 -11.05 -17.10 23.19
C GLY A 17 -11.93 -17.55 22.02
N TYR A 18 -13.19 -17.12 22.14
CA TYR A 18 -14.09 -16.59 21.11
C TYR A 18 -14.14 -17.33 19.74
N ILE A 19 -15.14 -18.19 19.47
CA ILE A 19 -16.47 -17.91 18.84
C ILE A 19 -16.42 -16.89 17.69
N ASN A 20 -17.03 -17.04 16.51
CA ASN A 20 -17.93 -18.01 15.84
C ASN A 20 -18.01 -17.54 14.36
N GLN A 21 -18.00 -18.41 13.35
CA GLN A 21 -19.19 -18.85 12.58
C GLN A 21 -19.75 -17.82 11.57
N GLU A 22 -19.88 -18.25 10.31
CA GLU A 22 -21.02 -18.05 9.38
C GLU A 22 -20.73 -17.54 7.96
N LEU A 23 -21.04 -18.44 7.01
CA LEU A 23 -21.80 -18.23 5.78
C LEU A 23 -21.12 -17.50 4.60
N VAL A 24 -20.77 -18.32 3.62
CA VAL A 24 -20.51 -17.94 2.23
C VAL A 24 -21.83 -17.59 1.54
N ASP A 25 -22.09 -16.30 1.36
CA ASP A 25 -23.13 -15.82 0.44
C ASP A 25 -22.48 -15.40 -0.90
N PRO A 26 -22.63 -16.18 -1.98
CA PRO A 26 -22.28 -15.77 -3.31
C PRO A 26 -23.52 -15.10 -3.92
N LEU A 27 -23.49 -13.77 -4.02
CA LEU A 27 -24.11 -12.94 -5.06
C LEU A 27 -24.23 -11.50 -4.54
N PHE A 28 -23.66 -10.57 -5.29
CA PHE A 28 -24.06 -9.17 -5.31
C PHE A 28 -23.60 -8.27 -4.14
N GLN A 29 -22.30 -8.25 -3.86
CA GLN A 29 -21.66 -7.03 -3.37
C GLN A 29 -20.67 -6.54 -4.43
N ILE A 30 -21.16 -5.64 -5.29
CA ILE A 30 -20.28 -4.70 -5.99
C ILE A 30 -19.49 -3.99 -4.87
N PRO A 31 -18.14 -4.04 -4.82
CA PRO A 31 -17.44 -3.14 -3.93
C PRO A 31 -17.71 -1.74 -4.47
N ILE A 32 -18.65 -1.04 -3.84
CA ILE A 32 -18.66 0.42 -3.87
C ILE A 32 -17.27 0.77 -3.34
N GLN A 33 -16.38 1.12 -4.27
CA GLN A 33 -15.04 1.58 -3.96
C GLN A 33 -15.22 2.85 -3.13
N LEU A 34 -15.38 2.67 -1.82
CA LEU A 34 -15.12 3.67 -0.82
C LEU A 34 -13.67 4.05 -1.08
N LYS A 35 -13.48 5.11 -1.85
CA LYS A 35 -12.20 5.79 -2.02
C LYS A 35 -11.88 6.41 -0.66
N THR A 36 -11.53 5.59 0.32
CA THR A 36 -10.72 6.03 1.45
C THR A 36 -9.48 6.61 0.82
N MET A 37 -9.33 7.94 0.88
CA MET A 37 -8.16 8.66 0.39
C MET A 37 -6.96 8.33 1.28
N ASN A 38 -6.58 7.06 1.29
CA ASN A 38 -5.48 6.57 2.09
C ASN A 38 -4.22 6.86 1.29
N VAL A 39 -3.44 7.81 1.79
CA VAL A 39 -2.13 8.19 1.24
C VAL A 39 -1.23 6.95 1.01
N GLU A 40 -1.45 5.86 1.76
CA GLU A 40 -0.80 4.57 1.55
C GLU A 40 -1.13 3.90 0.22
N GLU A 41 -2.41 3.83 -0.17
CA GLU A 41 -2.83 3.25 -1.44
C GLU A 41 -2.34 4.08 -2.61
N GLU A 42 -2.33 5.41 -2.48
CA GLU A 42 -1.74 6.27 -3.51
C GLU A 42 -0.24 6.03 -3.66
N VAL A 43 0.48 5.87 -2.54
CA VAL A 43 1.91 5.54 -2.58
C VAL A 43 2.14 4.16 -3.20
N GLU A 44 1.27 3.18 -2.96
CA GLU A 44 1.32 1.86 -3.63
C GLU A 44 1.15 1.98 -5.15
N ARG A 45 0.11 2.68 -5.61
CA ARG A 45 -0.12 2.93 -7.05
C ARG A 45 1.04 3.70 -7.69
N LEU A 46 1.64 4.64 -6.96
CA LEU A 46 2.81 5.36 -7.42
C LEU A 46 3.98 4.41 -7.69
N LYS A 47 4.16 3.35 -6.90
CA LYS A 47 5.19 2.33 -7.18
C LYS A 47 4.94 1.63 -8.52
N GLU A 48 3.69 1.30 -8.82
CA GLU A 48 3.31 0.63 -10.07
C GLU A 48 3.58 1.53 -11.28
N GLU A 49 3.21 2.80 -11.20
CA GLU A 49 3.48 3.76 -12.27
C GLU A 49 4.98 4.04 -12.44
N ILE A 50 5.76 4.11 -11.34
CA ILE A 50 7.23 4.19 -11.43
C ILE A 50 7.82 2.92 -12.07
N LYS A 51 7.27 1.73 -11.82
CA LYS A 51 7.73 0.50 -12.48
C LYS A 51 7.36 0.46 -13.96
N ARG A 52 6.21 1.04 -14.33
CA ARG A 52 5.73 1.11 -15.72
C ARG A 52 6.54 2.09 -16.57
N LEU A 53 6.84 3.27 -16.02
CA LEU A 53 7.51 4.37 -16.72
C LEU A 53 9.02 4.38 -16.52
N GLY A 54 9.46 3.90 -15.36
CA GLY A 54 10.85 3.87 -14.97
C GLY A 54 11.61 2.70 -15.56
N LYS A 55 12.94 2.78 -15.45
CA LYS A 55 13.86 1.73 -15.84
C LYS A 55 14.23 0.92 -14.61
N PRO A 56 14.15 -0.43 -14.65
CA PRO A 56 14.71 -1.26 -13.59
C PRO A 56 16.23 -1.07 -13.55
N GLN A 57 16.78 -1.10 -12.35
CA GLN A 57 18.22 -1.08 -12.08
C GLN A 57 18.70 -2.44 -11.57
N ASP A 58 20.00 -2.68 -11.66
CA ASP A 58 20.65 -3.94 -11.27
C ASP A 58 20.50 -4.25 -9.77
N ASP A 59 20.22 -3.23 -8.95
CA ASP A 59 19.98 -3.33 -7.50
C ASP A 59 18.51 -3.69 -7.15
N GLY A 60 17.65 -3.87 -8.14
CA GLY A 60 16.21 -4.11 -7.98
C GLY A 60 15.40 -2.84 -7.70
N SER A 61 16.02 -1.66 -7.71
CA SER A 61 15.34 -0.36 -7.66
C SER A 61 14.80 0.00 -9.05
N TYR A 62 13.90 0.99 -9.09
CA TYR A 62 13.41 1.57 -10.35
C TYR A 62 13.74 3.04 -10.39
N LYS A 63 14.21 3.51 -11.54
CA LYS A 63 14.59 4.91 -11.76
C LYS A 63 13.68 5.55 -12.82
N VAL A 64 13.08 6.68 -12.49
CA VAL A 64 12.27 7.48 -13.41
C VAL A 64 12.54 8.96 -13.16
N THR A 65 12.45 9.81 -14.17
CA THR A 65 12.59 11.26 -13.96
C THR A 65 11.25 11.89 -13.56
N PHE A 66 11.30 12.93 -12.74
CA PHE A 66 10.11 13.67 -12.31
C PHE A 66 9.32 14.21 -13.50
N GLY A 67 10.00 14.73 -14.52
CA GLY A 67 9.35 15.23 -15.73
C GLY A 67 8.53 14.16 -16.46
N VAL A 68 8.99 12.90 -16.49
CA VAL A 68 8.26 11.80 -17.13
C VAL A 68 7.02 11.42 -16.32
N LEU A 69 7.13 11.33 -14.98
CA LEU A 69 5.96 11.07 -14.13
C LEU A 69 4.92 12.21 -14.22
N PHE A 70 5.38 13.46 -14.26
CA PHE A 70 4.51 14.62 -14.28
C PHE A 70 3.85 14.82 -15.66
N ASN A 71 4.56 14.51 -16.75
CA ASN A 71 4.05 14.60 -18.12
C ASN A 71 3.25 13.35 -18.55
N ASP A 72 3.06 12.38 -17.67
CA ASP A 72 2.25 11.19 -17.95
C ASP A 72 0.77 11.47 -17.66
N ASP A 73 -0.07 11.32 -18.69
CA ASP A 73 -1.50 11.58 -18.62
C ASP A 73 -2.21 10.68 -17.59
N ARG A 74 -1.70 9.47 -17.35
CA ARG A 74 -2.26 8.54 -16.36
C ARG A 74 -2.01 9.05 -14.96
N CYS A 75 -0.77 9.44 -14.66
CA CYS A 75 -0.41 10.02 -13.38
C CYS A 75 -1.19 11.31 -13.11
N ALA A 76 -1.34 12.18 -14.11
CA ALA A 76 -2.13 13.42 -13.99
C ALA A 76 -3.63 13.16 -13.74
N ASN A 77 -4.19 12.08 -14.28
CA ASN A 77 -5.61 11.73 -14.08
C ASN A 77 -5.88 10.95 -12.79
N ILE A 78 -4.91 10.18 -12.30
CA ILE A 78 -5.07 9.30 -11.13
C ILE A 78 -4.69 10.03 -9.83
N PHE A 79 -3.62 10.82 -9.84
CA PHE A 79 -3.13 11.51 -8.67
C PHE A 79 -3.66 12.94 -8.62
N GLU A 80 -4.44 13.26 -7.59
CA GLU A 80 -4.89 14.62 -7.31
C GLU A 80 -3.71 15.56 -7.03
N ALA A 81 -2.67 15.04 -6.37
CA ALA A 81 -1.44 15.77 -6.09
C ALA A 81 -0.21 14.85 -6.11
N LEU A 82 0.36 14.63 -7.30
CA LEU A 82 1.56 13.79 -7.49
C LEU A 82 2.72 14.18 -6.56
N VAL A 83 2.98 15.48 -6.41
CA VAL A 83 4.04 16.00 -5.51
C VAL A 83 3.75 15.67 -4.03
N GLY A 84 2.47 15.66 -3.64
CA GLY A 84 2.04 15.25 -2.30
C GLY A 84 2.31 13.77 -2.04
N THR A 85 1.95 12.91 -2.99
CA THR A 85 2.19 11.47 -2.91
C THR A 85 3.69 11.14 -2.91
N LEU A 86 4.50 11.82 -3.74
CA LEU A 86 5.96 11.70 -3.74
C LEU A 86 6.56 12.07 -2.38
N ARG A 87 6.11 13.18 -1.77
CA ARG A 87 6.56 13.61 -0.44
C ARG A 87 6.21 12.58 0.63
N ALA A 88 5.00 12.00 0.56
CA ALA A 88 4.59 10.94 1.47
C ALA A 88 5.43 9.67 1.29
N GLY A 89 5.71 9.26 0.05
CA GLY A 89 6.58 8.14 -0.28
C GLY A 89 8.02 8.33 0.23
N LYS A 90 8.57 9.53 0.10
CA LYS A 90 9.90 9.90 0.63
C LYS A 90 9.93 9.85 2.15
N LYS A 91 8.91 10.40 2.84
CA LYS A 91 8.80 10.33 4.31
C LYS A 91 8.73 8.89 4.82
N ARG A 92 8.08 8.01 4.07
CA ARG A 92 7.97 6.56 4.35
C ARG A 92 9.18 5.75 3.87
N LYS A 93 10.20 6.40 3.30
CA LYS A 93 11.42 5.78 2.74
C LYS A 93 11.17 4.77 1.63
N VAL A 94 10.02 4.84 0.95
CA VAL A 94 9.66 4.00 -0.20
C VAL A 94 10.43 4.41 -1.46
N LEU A 95 10.63 5.71 -1.63
CA LEU A 95 11.34 6.30 -2.76
C LEU A 95 12.30 7.39 -2.26
N THR A 96 13.26 7.75 -3.09
CA THR A 96 14.24 8.80 -2.83
C THR A 96 14.44 9.64 -4.07
N TYR A 97 14.66 10.94 -3.87
CA TYR A 97 14.94 11.90 -4.93
C TYR A 97 15.65 13.11 -4.33
N ASP A 98 16.40 13.82 -5.17
CA ASP A 98 17.10 15.03 -4.78
C ASP A 98 16.16 16.24 -4.72
N GLY A 99 16.33 17.07 -3.69
CA GLY A 99 15.43 18.20 -3.39
C GLY A 99 14.28 17.87 -2.41
N GLU A 100 13.84 18.88 -1.66
CA GLU A 100 12.68 18.78 -0.76
C GLU A 100 11.35 19.06 -1.48
N LEU A 101 11.38 19.95 -2.47
CA LEU A 101 10.22 20.41 -3.24
C LEU A 101 10.51 20.27 -4.72
N LEU A 102 9.61 19.60 -5.45
CA LEU A 102 9.71 19.43 -6.90
C LEU A 102 8.75 20.41 -7.56
N LEU A 103 9.31 21.41 -8.23
CA LEU A 103 8.58 22.38 -9.04
C LEU A 103 8.66 21.99 -10.51
N GLN A 104 7.51 22.00 -11.19
CA GLN A 104 7.42 21.79 -12.63
C GLN A 104 8.29 22.81 -13.36
N GLY A 105 9.00 22.37 -14.41
CA GLY A 105 9.88 23.22 -15.21
C GLY A 105 11.31 23.29 -14.68
N VAL A 106 11.49 23.37 -13.35
CA VAL A 106 12.83 23.43 -12.73
C VAL A 106 13.38 22.03 -12.45
N HIS A 107 12.54 21.12 -11.96
CA HIS A 107 12.96 19.81 -11.47
C HIS A 107 12.65 18.65 -12.43
N ASN A 108 12.39 18.94 -13.70
CA ASN A 108 12.00 17.91 -14.68
C ASN A 108 13.05 16.79 -14.83
N ASN A 109 14.33 17.11 -14.61
CA ASN A 109 15.44 16.18 -14.71
C ASN A 109 15.79 15.49 -13.38
N VAL A 110 15.06 15.74 -12.30
CA VAL A 110 15.31 15.06 -11.02
C VAL A 110 14.95 13.58 -11.15
N GLU A 111 15.89 12.72 -10.78
CA GLU A 111 15.68 11.28 -10.74
C GLU A 111 14.94 10.88 -9.46
N ILE A 112 13.77 10.26 -9.65
CA ILE A 112 13.01 9.56 -8.63
C ILE A 112 13.45 8.10 -8.65
N ILE A 113 14.05 7.66 -7.54
CA ILE A 113 14.51 6.29 -7.34
C ILE A 113 13.54 5.61 -6.39
N LEU A 114 12.74 4.68 -6.91
CA LEU A 114 11.92 3.80 -6.11
C LEU A 114 12.79 2.70 -5.52
N LYS A 115 12.75 2.55 -4.19
CA LYS A 115 13.49 1.48 -3.53
C LYS A 115 12.88 0.12 -3.86
N PRO A 116 13.70 -0.94 -3.94
CA PRO A 116 13.18 -2.29 -4.07
C PRO A 116 12.17 -2.56 -2.96
N THR A 117 10.92 -2.80 -3.34
CA THR A 117 9.90 -3.21 -2.38
C THR A 117 10.14 -4.70 -2.11
N LEU A 118 10.39 -5.03 -0.85
CA LEU A 118 10.69 -6.38 -0.35
C LEU A 118 9.62 -7.44 -0.72
N ALA A 119 8.49 -7.05 -1.30
CA ALA A 119 7.45 -7.93 -1.81
C ALA A 119 7.85 -8.71 -3.08
N ALA A 120 8.89 -8.30 -3.83
CA ALA A 120 9.36 -9.04 -5.01
C ALA A 120 10.42 -10.11 -4.68
N THR A 121 11.08 -10.02 -3.52
CA THR A 121 12.06 -11.01 -3.02
C THR A 121 11.40 -12.20 -2.31
N SER A 122 10.29 -12.71 -2.85
CA SER A 122 9.72 -14.01 -2.45
C SER A 122 9.34 -14.90 -3.64
N ALA A 123 9.58 -14.48 -4.89
CA ALA A 123 9.26 -15.27 -6.08
C ALA A 123 10.47 -15.82 -6.84
N GLU A 124 11.70 -15.39 -6.54
CA GLU A 124 12.89 -15.77 -7.33
C GLU A 124 14.04 -16.27 -6.45
N ALA A 125 13.76 -17.29 -5.64
CA ALA A 125 14.77 -18.12 -5.00
C ALA A 125 14.36 -19.61 -5.00
N VAL A 126 13.82 -20.07 -6.13
CA VAL A 126 13.73 -21.50 -6.46
C VAL A 126 14.16 -21.60 -7.91
N VAL A 127 15.42 -22.00 -8.13
CA VAL A 127 15.98 -22.76 -9.28
C VAL A 127 17.47 -22.46 -9.35
N LYS A 128 18.26 -23.25 -8.63
CA LYS A 128 19.22 -24.18 -9.24
C LYS A 128 19.86 -25.03 -8.16
N SER A 129 19.41 -26.28 -8.15
CA SER A 129 20.11 -27.45 -7.60
C SER A 129 21.47 -27.65 -8.26
#